data_AF-K0F1G3-F1
#
_entry.id   AF-K0F1G3-F1
#
_cell.length_a   1.000
_cell.length_b   1.000
_cell.length_c   1.000
_cell.angle_alpha   90.00
_cell.angle_beta   90.00
_cell.angle_gamma   90.00
#
_symmetry.space_group_name_H-M   'P 1'
#
loop_
_entity.id
_entity.type
_entity.pdbx_description
1 polymer ?
#
loop_
_entity_poly.entity_id
_entity_poly.type
_entity_poly.pdbx_seq_one_letter_code
_entity_poly.pdbx_strand_id
1 'polypeptide(L)'
;MESEAGRRRRYCRQSCRQRAYEHRNSLKGTGIPDDSVVLSAQEATDLADRWFAARCAAEDVAIAIEEGASQEELATLGKTLVELARDAERLR
;
A
#
# COMPACT_ATOMS: atom_id res chain seq x y z
N MET A 1 25.41 -29.08 26.63
CA MET A 1 24.30 -28.16 26.95
C MET A 1 24.86 -26.75 26.91
N GLU A 2 24.88 -26.11 25.74
CA GLU A 2 25.26 -24.70 25.68
C GLU A 2 24.04 -23.87 26.06
N SER A 3 24.19 -23.17 27.19
CA SER A 3 23.15 -22.49 27.93
C SER A 3 22.39 -21.48 27.05
N GLU A 4 21.10 -21.73 26.83
CA GLU A 4 20.14 -20.77 26.26
C GLU A 4 19.75 -19.66 27.28
N ALA A 5 20.66 -19.37 28.22
CA ALA A 5 20.47 -18.40 29.29
C ALA A 5 21.28 -17.14 28.97
N GLY A 6 20.65 -16.18 28.29
CA GLY A 6 21.24 -14.89 27.98
C GLY A 6 20.42 -14.12 26.95
N ARG A 7 20.48 -12.79 26.96
CA ARG A 7 19.82 -11.98 25.94
C ARG A 7 20.45 -12.26 24.58
N ARG A 8 19.66 -12.78 23.64
CA ARG A 8 20.12 -13.04 22.26
C ARG A 8 20.73 -11.77 21.68
N ARG A 9 21.90 -11.90 21.04
CA ARG A 9 22.62 -10.78 20.43
C ARG A 9 21.69 -10.10 19.41
N ARG A 10 21.62 -8.76 19.43
CA ARG A 10 20.77 -7.98 18.50
C ARG A 10 21.13 -8.22 17.03
N TYR A 11 22.40 -8.50 16.74
CA TYR A 11 22.88 -8.79 15.39
C TYR A 11 23.70 -10.08 15.40
N CYS A 12 23.48 -10.91 14.37
CA CYS A 12 24.13 -12.20 14.21
C CYS A 12 25.67 -12.09 14.16
N ARG A 13 26.17 -11.06 13.45
CA ARG A 13 27.56 -10.79 13.08
C ARG A 13 27.75 -9.30 12.77
N GLN A 14 28.99 -8.87 12.57
CA GLN A 14 29.30 -7.49 12.20
C GLN A 14 28.68 -7.08 10.85
N SER A 15 28.67 -7.97 9.85
CA SER A 15 28.02 -7.72 8.54
C SER A 15 26.51 -7.52 8.67
N CYS A 16 25.82 -8.29 9.54
CA CYS A 16 24.41 -8.07 9.91
C CYS A 16 24.19 -6.64 10.47
N ARG A 17 25.10 -6.17 11.35
CA ARG A 17 25.03 -4.81 11.91
C ARG A 17 25.26 -3.73 10.84
N GLN A 18 26.20 -3.95 9.93
CA GLN A 18 26.52 -3.03 8.85
C GLN A 18 25.37 -2.89 7.86
N ARG A 19 24.78 -4.01 7.41
CA ARG A 19 23.58 -3.99 6.55
C ARG A 19 22.41 -3.24 7.20
N ALA A 20 22.22 -3.40 8.51
CA ALA A 20 21.19 -2.66 9.23
C ALA A 20 21.50 -1.14 9.30
N TYR A 21 22.77 -0.75 9.33
CA TYR A 21 23.17 0.67 9.26
C TYR A 21 22.94 1.25 7.88
N GLU A 22 23.35 0.54 6.82
CA GLU A 22 23.12 0.94 5.42
C GLU A 22 21.63 1.08 5.13
N HIS A 23 20.81 0.12 5.57
CA HIS A 23 19.36 0.21 5.40
C HIS A 23 18.74 1.44 6.08
N ARG A 24 19.23 1.84 7.27
CA ARG A 24 18.76 3.06 7.95
C ARG A 24 19.28 4.34 7.31
N ASN A 25 20.37 4.25 6.56
CA ASN A 25 21.03 5.39 5.94
C ASN A 25 20.85 5.44 4.42
N SER A 26 20.07 4.54 3.82
CA SER A 26 19.95 4.41 2.37
C SER A 26 19.43 5.68 1.69
N LEU A 27 18.66 6.50 2.42
CA LEU A 27 18.12 7.78 1.97
C LEU A 27 18.98 8.99 2.37
N LYS A 28 20.08 8.79 3.12
CA LYS A 28 20.94 9.91 3.50
C LYS A 28 21.62 10.51 2.28
N GLY A 29 21.44 11.81 2.07
CA GLY A 29 22.05 12.53 0.96
C GLY A 29 21.28 12.48 -0.36
N THR A 30 20.10 11.81 -0.41
CA THR A 30 19.24 11.81 -1.61
C THR A 30 18.42 13.09 -1.77
N GLY A 31 18.44 14.00 -0.77
CA GLY A 31 17.59 15.18 -0.73
C GLY A 31 16.11 14.90 -0.45
N ILE A 32 15.75 13.64 -0.19
CA ILE A 32 14.39 13.23 0.15
C ILE A 32 14.04 13.73 1.56
N PRO A 33 12.93 14.47 1.74
CA PRO A 33 12.44 14.89 3.06
C PRO A 33 12.18 13.72 4.02
N ASP A 34 12.42 13.91 5.32
CA ASP A 34 12.28 12.87 6.35
C ASP A 34 10.84 12.35 6.52
N ASP A 35 9.83 13.11 6.10
CA ASP A 35 8.42 12.74 6.11
C ASP A 35 7.93 12.11 4.80
N SER A 36 8.83 11.87 3.84
CA SER A 36 8.47 11.30 2.55
C SER A 36 8.10 9.82 2.63
N VAL A 37 7.14 9.41 1.80
CA VAL A 37 6.84 8.01 1.54
C VAL A 37 7.54 7.59 0.24
N VAL A 38 8.43 6.61 0.34
CA VAL A 38 9.09 6.03 -0.84
C VAL A 38 8.33 4.77 -1.26
N LEU A 39 7.90 4.75 -2.52
CA LEU A 39 7.30 3.60 -3.19
C LEU A 39 8.22 3.15 -4.33
N SER A 40 8.25 1.85 -4.61
CA SER A 40 8.75 1.35 -5.87
C SER A 40 7.85 1.81 -7.02
N ALA A 41 8.39 1.81 -8.25
CA ALA A 41 7.61 2.14 -9.43
C ALA A 41 6.39 1.22 -9.60
N GLN A 42 6.51 -0.05 -9.21
CA GLN A 42 5.41 -0.99 -9.24
C GLN A 42 4.33 -0.64 -8.21
N GLU A 43 4.71 -0.39 -6.95
CA GLU A 43 3.74 0.01 -5.91
C GLU A 43 3.01 1.31 -6.28
N ALA A 44 3.70 2.27 -6.89
CA ALA A 44 3.08 3.51 -7.37
C ALA A 44 2.07 3.24 -8.51
N THR A 45 2.40 2.33 -9.43
CA THR A 45 1.51 1.92 -10.52
C THR A 45 0.29 1.17 -9.99
N ASP A 46 0.50 0.20 -9.10
CA ASP A 46 -0.58 -0.58 -8.46
C ASP A 46 -1.52 0.30 -7.63
N LEU A 47 -0.98 1.36 -7.00
CA LEU A 47 -1.80 2.36 -6.31
C LEU A 47 -2.64 3.16 -7.31
N ALA A 48 -2.05 3.64 -8.40
CA ALA A 48 -2.75 4.39 -9.44
C ALA A 48 -3.86 3.54 -10.08
N ASP A 49 -3.59 2.27 -10.37
CA ASP A 49 -4.55 1.34 -10.98
C ASP A 49 -5.77 1.08 -10.09
N ARG A 50 -5.57 0.95 -8.76
CA ARG A 50 -6.69 0.80 -7.82
C ARG A 50 -7.55 2.05 -7.73
N TRP A 51 -6.93 3.23 -7.70
CA TRP A 51 -7.68 4.49 -7.74
C TRP A 51 -8.42 4.68 -9.06
N PHE A 52 -7.80 4.26 -10.18
CA PHE A 52 -8.44 4.25 -11.48
C PHE A 52 -9.68 3.34 -11.48
N ALA A 53 -9.56 2.12 -10.98
CA ALA A 53 -10.68 1.19 -10.86
C ALA A 53 -11.81 1.75 -9.96
N ALA A 54 -11.48 2.36 -8.83
CA ALA A 54 -12.46 2.99 -7.95
C ALA A 54 -13.20 4.16 -8.64
N ARG A 55 -12.49 4.99 -9.41
CA ARG A 55 -13.12 6.04 -10.22
C ARG A 55 -14.05 5.44 -11.28
N CYS A 56 -13.61 4.42 -12.02
CA CYS A 56 -14.46 3.77 -13.02
C CYS A 56 -15.73 3.19 -12.39
N ALA A 57 -15.63 2.54 -11.22
CA ALA A 57 -16.80 2.04 -10.52
C ALA A 57 -17.77 3.16 -10.08
N ALA A 58 -17.26 4.36 -9.77
CA ALA A 58 -18.11 5.52 -9.49
C ALA A 58 -18.80 6.04 -10.75
N GLU A 59 -18.11 6.00 -11.89
CA GLU A 59 -18.67 6.36 -13.20
C GLU A 59 -19.76 5.37 -13.62
N ASP A 60 -19.57 4.06 -13.40
CA ASP A 60 -20.58 3.04 -13.63
C ASP A 60 -21.85 3.28 -12.80
N VAL A 61 -21.70 3.68 -11.53
CA VAL A 61 -22.85 4.08 -10.68
C VAL A 61 -23.58 5.29 -11.28
N ALA A 62 -22.85 6.31 -11.75
CA ALA A 62 -23.44 7.50 -12.35
C ALA A 62 -24.23 7.16 -13.62
N ILE A 63 -23.65 6.35 -14.51
CA ILE A 63 -24.30 5.89 -15.75
C ILE A 63 -25.54 5.06 -15.41
N ALA A 64 -25.44 4.12 -14.47
CA ALA A 64 -26.58 3.29 -14.06
C ALA A 64 -27.74 4.13 -13.52
N ILE A 65 -27.47 5.24 -12.82
CA ILE A 65 -28.51 6.19 -12.39
C ILE A 65 -29.17 6.87 -13.59
N GLU A 66 -28.37 7.34 -14.57
CA GLU A 66 -28.89 8.00 -15.78
C GLU A 66 -29.73 7.05 -16.64
N GLU A 67 -29.36 5.77 -16.70
CA GLU A 67 -30.07 4.73 -17.46
C GLU A 67 -31.28 4.14 -16.70
N GLY A 68 -31.52 4.55 -15.46
CA GLY A 68 -32.66 4.09 -14.66
C GLY A 68 -32.53 2.65 -14.18
N ALA A 69 -31.30 2.22 -13.85
CA ALA A 69 -31.00 0.91 -13.28
C ALA A 69 -31.85 0.59 -12.03
N SER A 70 -32.03 -0.70 -11.77
CA SER A 70 -32.82 -1.13 -10.62
C SER A 70 -32.12 -0.81 -9.29
N GLN A 71 -32.89 -0.79 -8.20
CA GLN A 71 -32.30 -0.60 -6.88
C GLN A 71 -31.34 -1.74 -6.51
N GLU A 72 -31.58 -2.98 -6.96
CA GLU A 72 -30.67 -4.09 -6.72
C GLU A 72 -29.34 -3.92 -7.47
N GLU A 73 -29.38 -3.41 -8.70
CA GLU A 73 -28.19 -3.13 -9.51
C GLU A 73 -27.37 -1.98 -8.90
N LEU A 74 -28.02 -0.87 -8.54
CA LEU A 74 -27.36 0.26 -7.88
C LEU A 74 -26.74 -0.14 -6.53
N ALA A 75 -27.40 -1.00 -5.76
CA ALA A 75 -26.85 -1.53 -4.51
C ALA A 75 -25.60 -2.39 -4.75
N THR A 76 -25.59 -3.17 -5.84
CA THR A 76 -24.45 -3.99 -6.23
C THR A 76 -23.26 -3.13 -6.66
N LEU A 77 -23.48 -2.17 -7.56
CA LEU A 77 -22.45 -1.23 -8.03
C LEU A 77 -21.90 -0.40 -6.86
N GLY A 78 -22.76 0.11 -5.98
CA GLY A 78 -22.35 0.86 -4.80
C GLY A 78 -21.48 0.04 -3.84
N LYS A 79 -21.78 -1.26 -3.67
CA LYS A 79 -20.94 -2.16 -2.88
C LYS A 79 -19.56 -2.35 -3.52
N THR A 80 -19.51 -2.62 -4.83
CA THR A 80 -18.26 -2.77 -5.57
C THR A 80 -17.42 -1.50 -5.53
N LEU A 81 -18.02 -0.32 -5.67
CA LEU A 81 -17.34 0.96 -5.52
C LEU A 81 -16.69 1.11 -4.14
N VAL A 82 -17.42 0.80 -3.06
CA VAL A 82 -16.87 0.90 -1.69
C VAL A 82 -15.73 -0.11 -1.48
N GLU A 83 -15.84 -1.32 -2.02
CA GLU A 83 -14.78 -2.33 -1.96
C GLU A 83 -13.51 -1.83 -2.68
N LEU A 84 -13.64 -1.32 -3.91
CA LEU A 84 -12.51 -0.80 -4.68
C LEU A 84 -11.89 0.45 -4.06
N ALA A 85 -12.69 1.34 -3.48
CA ALA A 85 -12.19 2.53 -2.78
C ALA A 85 -11.37 2.13 -1.54
N ARG A 86 -11.86 1.18 -0.73
CA ARG A 86 -11.11 0.64 0.42
C ARG A 86 -9.82 -0.05 -0.01
N ASP A 87 -9.86 -0.73 -1.15
CA ASP A 87 -8.68 -1.32 -1.74
C ASP A 87 -7.69 -0.24 -2.15
N ALA A 88 -8.12 0.85 -2.78
CA ALA A 88 -7.26 1.95 -3.22
C ALA A 88 -6.60 2.75 -2.06
N GLU A 89 -7.21 2.77 -0.88
CA GLU A 89 -6.64 3.42 0.32
C GLU A 89 -5.37 2.73 0.86
N ARG A 90 -5.14 1.45 0.54
CA ARG A 90 -3.98 0.72 1.07
C ARG A 90 -2.68 1.13 0.37
N LEU A 91 -1.72 1.71 1.07
CA LEU A 91 -0.38 1.97 0.52
C LEU A 91 0.53 0.73 0.52
N ARG A 92 0.13 -0.33 1.22
CA ARG A 92 0.87 -1.58 1.51
C ARG A 92 -0.09 -2.58 2.14
#